data_AF-A0ABD0JNI9-F1
#
_entry.id   AF-A0ABD0JNI9-F1
#
_cell.length_a   1.000
_cell.length_b   1.000
_cell.length_c   1.000
_cell.angle_alpha   90.00
_cell.angle_beta   90.00
_cell.angle_gamma   90.00
#
_symmetry.space_group_name_H-M   'P 1'
#
loop_
_entity.id
_entity.type
_entity.pdbx_description
1 polymer ?
#
loop_
_entity_poly.entity_id
_entity_poly.type
_entity_poly.pdbx_seq_one_letter_code
_entity_poly.pdbx_strand_id
1 'polypeptide(L)'
;MLALSVLDSIVAEDHYQHWLSFLITKGYLQHLVDSLPSDDVGLHASLAPEPTQLRPLYIFQSKMSMLTRLAQTAEGARTLLRCGIMQKLAACSALDLRPERESVSPPVGMEADNFIPDPLARYRLVLSAALKLCLAVLTSLGMENKEAASQVMLFVISHGDVFNTILRARSPSLDLAAMRELALTTAVIARANCQADLDAEFLDSVTAQVEFKSHRSRLHRQMMALLPRYCFSEKFNKQLRNLSSQTSLDNAADIALAYQEIATNITAFCRAVITESSPSYQYSRILFGPSLEEASARDLQNGEDLSNVVSVSTYQAPNLGVVVYQLRQCTSQFQATFDTHHQYQQKLGSLHDLSTEDLKQLSEMSGMEKLSSQQRQVVARQRLQQMVANKGQELQHLSLPDILENCLFIIWRHLEYYLLNCVPADQQPLGFQSTARRQQHMRRLQDPAWVQQGGGDLEGVDEDLEQAAFGVTRQDLDLLKKNAPAVISETLLKKVLEINQSYGKSHTHYSFTEAIVRRIRRLLRLHTGS
;
A
#
# COMPACT_ATOMS: atom_id res chain seq x y z
N MET A 1 -29.24 5.38 -12.01
CA MET A 1 -28.49 4.11 -11.99
C MET A 1 -28.29 3.59 -13.41
N LEU A 2 -29.31 3.05 -14.09
CA LEU A 2 -29.16 2.50 -15.45
C LEU A 2 -28.56 3.47 -16.45
N ALA A 3 -29.02 4.73 -16.49
CA ALA A 3 -28.43 5.75 -17.36
C ALA A 3 -26.93 6.00 -17.08
N LEU A 4 -26.52 6.01 -15.80
CA LEU A 4 -25.10 6.16 -15.42
C LEU A 4 -24.29 4.91 -15.80
N SER A 5 -24.87 3.72 -15.67
CA SER A 5 -24.22 2.47 -16.11
C SER A 5 -24.03 2.43 -17.62
N VAL A 6 -25.00 2.94 -18.39
CA VAL A 6 -24.87 3.05 -19.85
C VAL A 6 -23.81 4.08 -20.21
N LEU A 7 -23.78 5.23 -19.55
CA LEU A 7 -22.71 6.22 -19.73
C LEU A 7 -21.33 5.65 -19.37
N ASP A 8 -21.23 4.87 -18.29
CA ASP A 8 -20.01 4.16 -17.91
C ASP A 8 -19.53 3.22 -19.03
N SER A 9 -20.43 2.45 -19.63
CA SER A 9 -20.10 1.59 -20.78
C SER A 9 -19.70 2.39 -22.02
N ILE A 10 -20.38 3.51 -22.32
CA ILE A 10 -20.03 4.37 -23.47
C ILE A 10 -18.65 4.97 -23.30
N VAL A 11 -18.32 5.46 -22.10
CA VAL A 11 -17.00 6.02 -21.77
C VAL A 11 -15.91 4.95 -21.85
N ALA A 12 -16.23 3.68 -21.58
CA ALA A 12 -15.27 2.59 -21.70
C ALA A 12 -14.74 2.40 -23.12
N GLU A 13 -15.58 2.67 -24.12
CA GLU A 13 -15.25 2.56 -25.55
C GLU A 13 -14.76 3.89 -26.15
N ASP A 14 -14.60 4.95 -25.33
CA ASP A 14 -14.22 6.30 -25.79
C ASP A 14 -12.70 6.45 -25.99
N HIS A 15 -12.15 5.70 -26.95
CA HIS A 15 -10.71 5.73 -27.27
C HIS A 15 -10.19 7.11 -27.70
N TYR A 16 -11.06 7.95 -28.27
CA TYR A 16 -10.71 9.28 -28.81
C TYR A 16 -11.14 10.44 -27.91
N GLN A 17 -11.64 10.16 -26.70
CA GLN A 17 -12.03 11.16 -25.70
C GLN A 17 -13.11 12.17 -26.20
N HIS A 18 -13.93 11.76 -27.17
CA HIS A 18 -15.00 12.59 -27.73
C HIS A 18 -16.15 12.73 -26.73
N TRP A 19 -16.49 11.64 -26.03
CA TRP A 19 -17.52 11.66 -25.00
C TRP A 19 -17.06 12.47 -23.79
N LEU A 20 -15.80 12.32 -23.38
CA LEU A 20 -15.21 13.16 -22.35
C LEU A 20 -15.35 14.65 -22.71
N SER A 21 -14.90 15.04 -23.91
CA SER A 21 -14.98 16.43 -24.41
C SER A 21 -16.42 16.96 -24.44
N PHE A 22 -17.37 16.13 -24.87
CA PHE A 22 -18.79 16.49 -24.91
C PHE A 22 -19.37 16.71 -23.50
N LEU A 23 -19.09 15.80 -22.57
CA LEU A 23 -19.55 15.89 -21.18
C LEU A 23 -19.01 17.15 -20.47
N ILE A 24 -17.77 17.54 -20.78
CA ILE A 24 -17.16 18.77 -20.29
C ILE A 24 -17.86 19.99 -20.90
N THR A 25 -17.94 20.05 -22.23
CA THR A 25 -18.47 21.22 -22.97
C THR A 25 -19.92 21.52 -22.61
N LYS A 26 -20.72 20.48 -22.35
CA LYS A 26 -22.12 20.61 -21.94
C LYS A 26 -22.31 20.80 -20.44
N GLY A 27 -21.25 20.78 -19.63
CA GLY A 27 -21.30 20.94 -18.17
C GLY A 27 -21.87 19.75 -17.41
N TYR A 28 -22.13 18.61 -18.08
CA TYR A 28 -22.65 17.41 -17.44
C TYR A 28 -21.68 16.85 -16.40
N LEU A 29 -20.38 16.86 -16.71
CA LEU A 29 -19.36 16.37 -15.78
C LEU A 29 -19.32 17.22 -14.50
N GLN A 30 -19.32 18.55 -14.65
CA GLN A 30 -19.34 19.49 -13.53
C GLN A 30 -20.58 19.26 -12.67
N HIS A 31 -21.76 19.16 -13.27
CA HIS A 31 -23.01 18.88 -12.56
C HIS A 31 -23.00 17.53 -11.82
N LEU A 32 -22.42 16.48 -12.42
CA LEU A 32 -22.26 15.18 -11.76
C LEU A 32 -21.37 15.28 -10.52
N VAL A 33 -20.29 16.05 -10.59
CA VAL A 33 -19.39 16.29 -9.44
C VAL A 33 -20.08 17.16 -8.38
N ASP A 34 -20.72 18.25 -8.78
CA ASP A 34 -21.41 19.18 -7.87
C ASP A 34 -22.63 18.56 -7.17
N SER A 35 -23.23 17.51 -7.74
CA SER A 35 -24.35 16.80 -7.12
C SER A 35 -23.94 15.78 -6.05
N LEU A 36 -22.64 15.50 -5.86
CA LEU A 36 -22.17 14.54 -4.85
C LEU A 36 -22.57 14.93 -3.40
N PRO A 37 -22.37 16.19 -2.95
CA PRO A 37 -22.81 16.60 -1.61
C PRO A 37 -24.33 16.56 -1.45
N SER A 38 -25.09 16.82 -2.52
CA SER A 38 -26.55 16.74 -2.50
C SER A 38 -27.06 15.31 -2.31
N ASP A 39 -26.33 14.32 -2.83
CA ASP A 39 -26.66 12.90 -2.67
C ASP A 39 -26.32 12.36 -1.25
N ASP A 40 -25.53 13.10 -0.48
CA ASP A 40 -25.03 12.72 0.84
C ASP A 40 -26.18 12.40 1.81
N VAL A 41 -27.25 13.20 1.83
CA VAL A 41 -28.43 12.96 2.68
C VAL A 41 -29.09 11.62 2.38
N GLY A 42 -29.16 11.24 1.10
CA GLY A 42 -29.68 9.94 0.69
C GLY A 42 -28.78 8.79 1.13
N LEU A 43 -27.46 9.00 1.11
CA LEU A 43 -26.48 8.02 1.59
C LEU A 43 -26.58 7.79 3.10
N HIS A 44 -26.79 8.83 3.91
CA HIS A 44 -27.03 8.69 5.35
C HIS A 44 -28.18 7.72 5.64
N ALA A 45 -29.32 7.91 4.96
CA ALA A 45 -30.48 7.05 5.11
C ALA A 45 -30.21 5.59 4.65
N SER A 46 -29.34 5.41 3.64
CA SER A 46 -28.93 4.08 3.17
C SER A 46 -27.87 3.40 4.05
N LEU A 47 -27.15 4.15 4.90
CA LEU A 47 -26.12 3.63 5.81
C LEU A 47 -26.61 3.40 7.24
N ALA A 48 -27.79 3.90 7.59
CA ALA A 48 -28.45 3.60 8.85
C ALA A 48 -28.56 2.08 9.10
N PRO A 49 -28.54 1.62 10.37
CA PRO A 49 -28.68 0.20 10.73
C PRO A 49 -29.84 -0.47 10.00
N GLU A 50 -31.01 0.19 10.01
CA GLU A 50 -32.18 -0.17 9.21
C GLU A 50 -32.38 0.84 8.08
N PRO A 51 -32.01 0.51 6.82
CA PRO A 51 -32.14 1.43 5.71
C PRO A 51 -33.59 1.56 5.25
N THR A 52 -34.04 2.79 5.01
CA THR A 52 -35.34 3.04 4.37
C THR A 52 -35.34 2.65 2.89
N GLN A 53 -34.20 2.84 2.21
CA GLN A 53 -33.98 2.45 0.82
C GLN A 53 -32.48 2.33 0.49
N LEU A 54 -32.12 1.40 -0.38
CA LEU A 54 -30.75 1.22 -0.89
C LEU A 54 -30.48 1.92 -2.22
N ARG A 55 -31.50 2.50 -2.85
CA ARG A 55 -31.38 3.16 -4.16
C ARG A 55 -30.32 4.27 -4.18
N PRO A 56 -30.21 5.17 -3.17
CA PRO A 56 -29.16 6.18 -3.13
C PRO A 56 -27.75 5.60 -3.14
N LEU A 57 -27.50 4.54 -2.36
CA LEU A 57 -26.22 3.81 -2.31
C LEU A 57 -25.77 3.35 -3.71
N TYR A 58 -26.67 2.70 -4.45
CA TYR A 58 -26.33 2.19 -5.78
C TYR A 58 -26.22 3.30 -6.85
N ILE A 59 -26.96 4.41 -6.71
CA ILE A 59 -26.78 5.59 -7.58
C ILE A 59 -25.39 6.18 -7.37
N PHE A 60 -24.99 6.37 -6.11
CA PHE A 60 -23.65 6.82 -5.76
C PHE A 60 -22.59 5.89 -6.33
N GLN A 61 -22.75 4.57 -6.16
CA GLN A 61 -21.82 3.58 -6.71
C GLN A 61 -21.70 3.67 -8.24
N SER A 62 -22.81 3.78 -8.97
CA SER A 62 -22.78 3.94 -10.43
C SER A 62 -22.10 5.25 -10.84
N LYS A 63 -22.36 6.34 -10.11
CA LYS A 63 -21.73 7.64 -10.36
C LYS A 63 -20.22 7.56 -10.15
N MET A 64 -19.78 7.03 -9.01
CA MET A 64 -18.37 6.85 -8.68
C MET A 64 -17.65 5.90 -9.64
N SER A 65 -18.32 4.84 -10.11
CA SER A 65 -17.77 3.94 -11.14
C SER A 65 -17.48 4.69 -12.45
N MET A 66 -18.45 5.46 -12.94
CA MET A 66 -18.29 6.29 -14.14
C MET A 66 -17.15 7.30 -13.98
N LEU A 67 -17.09 8.01 -12.84
CA LEU A 67 -16.02 8.97 -12.55
C LEU A 67 -14.66 8.26 -12.46
N THR A 68 -14.60 7.07 -11.85
CA THR A 68 -13.37 6.26 -11.75
C THR A 68 -12.89 5.86 -13.12
N ARG A 69 -13.79 5.49 -14.04
CA ARG A 69 -13.46 5.15 -15.42
C ARG A 69 -12.89 6.35 -16.18
N LEU A 70 -13.50 7.52 -16.06
CA LEU A 70 -12.95 8.75 -16.64
C LEU A 70 -11.54 9.05 -16.10
N ALA A 71 -11.33 8.83 -14.80
CA ALA A 71 -10.04 9.01 -14.13
C ALA A 71 -8.93 8.02 -14.56
N GLN A 72 -9.26 6.96 -15.32
CA GLN A 72 -8.25 6.03 -15.86
C GLN A 72 -7.41 6.66 -16.98
N THR A 73 -7.86 7.78 -17.56
CA THR A 73 -7.08 8.58 -18.51
C THR A 73 -6.50 9.81 -17.83
N ALA A 74 -5.30 10.23 -18.23
CA ALA A 74 -4.64 11.41 -17.64
C ALA A 74 -5.46 12.70 -17.84
N GLU A 75 -6.11 12.86 -18.99
CA GLU A 75 -6.97 14.02 -19.26
C GLU A 75 -8.25 14.01 -18.40
N GLY A 76 -8.92 12.85 -18.29
CA GLY A 76 -10.09 12.70 -17.44
C GLY A 76 -9.78 12.96 -15.98
N ALA A 77 -8.66 12.45 -15.47
CA ALA A 77 -8.20 12.72 -14.10
C ALA A 77 -7.90 14.20 -13.86
N ARG A 78 -7.18 14.89 -14.77
CA ARG A 78 -6.96 16.35 -14.66
C ARG A 78 -8.26 17.13 -14.65
N THR A 79 -9.20 16.74 -15.51
CA THR A 79 -10.50 17.40 -15.60
C THR A 79 -11.31 17.23 -14.32
N LEU A 80 -11.34 16.03 -13.76
CA LEU A 80 -12.03 15.76 -12.49
C LEU A 80 -11.46 16.57 -11.33
N LEU A 81 -10.12 16.70 -11.25
CA LEU A 81 -9.47 17.57 -10.26
C LEU A 81 -9.87 19.03 -10.45
N ARG A 82 -9.91 19.54 -11.69
CA ARG A 82 -10.39 20.90 -12.01
C ARG A 82 -11.85 21.12 -11.64
N CYS A 83 -12.69 20.09 -11.74
CA CYS A 83 -14.08 20.12 -11.27
C CYS A 83 -14.21 20.12 -9.74
N GLY A 84 -13.10 20.00 -9.00
CA GLY A 84 -13.08 20.02 -7.53
C GLY A 84 -13.55 18.71 -6.89
N ILE A 85 -13.42 17.57 -7.58
CA ILE A 85 -13.96 16.28 -7.10
C ILE A 85 -13.49 15.92 -5.67
N MET A 86 -12.23 16.18 -5.34
CA MET A 86 -11.67 15.85 -4.01
C MET A 86 -12.27 16.75 -2.93
N GLN A 87 -12.53 18.02 -3.23
CA GLN A 87 -13.20 18.95 -2.31
C GLN A 87 -14.65 18.54 -2.07
N LYS A 88 -15.36 18.07 -3.11
CA LYS A 88 -16.74 17.57 -2.95
C LYS A 88 -16.79 16.30 -2.10
N LEU A 89 -15.85 15.38 -2.30
CA LEU A 89 -15.74 14.17 -1.47
C LEU A 89 -15.36 14.50 -0.03
N ALA A 90 -14.46 15.47 0.18
CA ALA A 90 -14.09 15.93 1.53
C ALA A 90 -15.28 16.52 2.31
N ALA A 91 -16.29 17.04 1.60
CA ALA A 91 -17.53 17.55 2.18
C ALA A 91 -18.63 16.48 2.36
N CYS A 92 -18.43 15.24 1.89
CA CYS A 92 -19.40 14.15 2.04
C CYS A 92 -19.30 13.51 3.43
N SER A 93 -20.21 13.90 4.33
CA SER A 93 -20.24 13.41 5.71
C SER A 93 -20.67 11.95 5.85
N ALA A 94 -21.28 11.34 4.82
CA ALA A 94 -21.60 9.91 4.83
C ALA A 94 -20.35 9.02 4.96
N LEU A 95 -19.17 9.52 4.58
CA LEU A 95 -17.90 8.82 4.77
C LEU A 95 -17.48 8.75 6.24
N ASP A 96 -17.99 9.62 7.10
CA ASP A 96 -17.68 9.62 8.54
C ASP A 96 -18.59 8.69 9.35
N LEU A 97 -19.64 8.14 8.73
CA LEU A 97 -20.62 7.24 9.37
C LEU A 97 -20.14 5.78 9.50
N ARG A 98 -18.84 5.56 9.74
CA ARG A 98 -18.31 4.20 9.89
C ARG A 98 -19.01 3.50 11.06
N PRO A 99 -19.71 2.36 10.84
CA PRO A 99 -20.31 1.61 11.93
C PRO A 99 -19.23 1.08 12.88
N GLU A 100 -19.50 1.12 14.19
CA GLU A 100 -18.66 0.44 15.17
C GLU A 100 -18.72 -1.08 14.91
N ARG A 101 -17.58 -1.77 15.02
CA ARG A 101 -17.55 -3.23 14.92
C ARG A 101 -18.22 -3.79 16.17
N GLU A 102 -19.52 -4.06 16.12
CA GLU A 102 -20.17 -4.86 17.15
C GLU A 102 -19.50 -6.24 17.17
N SER A 103 -18.86 -6.58 18.29
CA SER A 103 -18.28 -7.89 18.56
C SER A 103 -19.36 -8.95 18.82
N VAL A 104 -20.48 -8.87 18.10
CA VAL A 104 -21.55 -9.85 18.16
C VAL A 104 -21.43 -10.65 16.89
N SER A 105 -20.58 -11.68 16.94
CA SER A 105 -20.77 -12.83 16.05
C SER A 105 -22.26 -13.20 16.16
N PRO A 106 -23.03 -13.26 15.06
CA PRO A 106 -24.38 -13.79 15.15
C PRO A 106 -24.27 -15.17 15.80
N PRO A 107 -25.15 -15.52 16.75
CA PRO A 107 -25.13 -16.83 17.37
C PRO A 107 -25.13 -17.89 16.28
N VAL A 108 -24.17 -18.82 16.37
CA VAL A 108 -24.00 -19.94 15.44
C VAL A 108 -25.36 -20.65 15.30
N GLY A 109 -25.96 -20.60 14.11
CA GLY A 109 -27.24 -21.25 13.82
C GLY A 109 -28.35 -20.36 13.27
N MET A 110 -28.17 -19.04 13.18
CA MET A 110 -29.02 -18.17 12.36
C MET A 110 -28.25 -17.67 11.14
N GLU A 111 -28.23 -18.46 10.07
CA GLU A 111 -28.08 -17.89 8.74
C GLU A 111 -29.36 -17.10 8.46
N ALA A 112 -29.40 -15.86 8.96
CA ALA A 112 -30.42 -14.93 8.52
C ALA A 112 -30.13 -14.69 7.04
N ASP A 113 -31.00 -15.23 6.19
CA ASP A 113 -31.18 -14.90 4.77
C ASP A 113 -31.56 -13.40 4.63
N ASN A 114 -30.71 -12.52 5.15
CA ASN A 114 -30.91 -11.09 5.16
C ASN A 114 -30.54 -10.60 3.76
N PHE A 115 -31.57 -10.41 2.94
CA PHE A 115 -31.50 -9.75 1.62
C PHE A 115 -30.78 -8.38 1.67
N ILE A 116 -30.73 -7.74 2.84
CA ILE A 116 -30.08 -6.44 3.06
C ILE A 116 -28.66 -6.69 3.59
N PRO A 117 -27.61 -6.19 2.91
CA PRO A 117 -26.25 -6.30 3.39
C PRO A 117 -26.05 -5.60 4.73
N ASP A 118 -25.16 -6.17 5.55
CA ASP A 118 -24.73 -5.61 6.83
C ASP A 118 -24.33 -4.12 6.73
N PRO A 119 -24.63 -3.27 7.74
CA PRO A 119 -24.27 -1.85 7.71
C PRO A 119 -22.79 -1.59 7.39
N LEU A 120 -21.86 -2.38 7.93
CA LEU A 120 -20.44 -2.23 7.65
C LEU A 120 -20.11 -2.61 6.20
N ALA A 121 -20.78 -3.63 5.65
CA ALA A 121 -20.65 -4.00 4.24
C ALA A 121 -21.13 -2.88 3.31
N ARG A 122 -22.28 -2.25 3.60
CA ARG A 122 -22.79 -1.09 2.85
C ARG A 122 -21.84 0.10 2.91
N TYR A 123 -21.34 0.41 4.10
CA TYR A 123 -20.33 1.45 4.30
C TYR A 123 -19.05 1.21 3.48
N ARG A 124 -18.53 -0.03 3.51
CA ARG A 124 -17.34 -0.42 2.73
C ARG A 124 -17.52 -0.21 1.21
N LEU A 125 -18.73 -0.35 0.68
CA LEU A 125 -19.03 -0.05 -0.73
C LEU A 125 -18.84 1.45 -1.04
N VAL A 126 -19.31 2.33 -0.16
CA VAL A 126 -19.17 3.80 -0.31
C VAL A 126 -17.69 4.18 -0.26
N LEU A 127 -16.99 3.76 0.80
CA LEU A 127 -15.58 4.09 0.99
C LEU A 127 -14.71 3.52 -0.14
N SER A 128 -14.91 2.25 -0.52
CA SER A 128 -14.11 1.64 -1.58
C SER A 128 -14.30 2.34 -2.94
N ALA A 129 -15.50 2.87 -3.23
CA ALA A 129 -15.74 3.63 -4.44
C ALA A 129 -14.94 4.95 -4.45
N ALA A 130 -14.89 5.65 -3.32
CA ALA A 130 -14.07 6.86 -3.16
C ALA A 130 -12.57 6.58 -3.28
N LEU A 131 -12.08 5.52 -2.60
CA LEU A 131 -10.65 5.16 -2.64
C LEU A 131 -10.21 4.69 -4.03
N LYS A 132 -11.04 3.93 -4.75
CA LYS A 132 -10.75 3.51 -6.13
C LYS A 132 -10.65 4.70 -7.09
N LEU A 133 -11.52 5.70 -6.93
CA LEU A 133 -11.42 6.95 -7.69
C LEU A 133 -10.11 7.68 -7.38
N CYS A 134 -9.75 7.81 -6.09
CA CYS A 134 -8.48 8.43 -5.67
C CYS A 134 -7.28 7.70 -6.30
N LEU A 135 -7.26 6.37 -6.25
CA LEU A 135 -6.21 5.57 -6.89
C LEU A 135 -6.18 5.76 -8.39
N ALA A 136 -7.32 5.77 -9.08
CA ALA A 136 -7.37 6.00 -10.52
C ALA A 136 -6.75 7.35 -10.89
N VAL A 137 -7.11 8.43 -10.18
CA VAL A 137 -6.53 9.77 -10.35
C VAL A 137 -5.00 9.78 -10.11
N LEU A 138 -4.54 9.20 -9.00
CA LEU A 138 -3.10 9.18 -8.68
C LEU A 138 -2.30 8.33 -9.67
N THR A 139 -2.88 7.23 -10.16
CA THR A 139 -2.21 6.33 -11.11
C THR A 139 -2.09 6.94 -12.49
N SER A 140 -3.16 7.58 -12.99
CA SER A 140 -3.17 8.13 -14.35
C SER A 140 -2.35 9.40 -14.49
N LEU A 141 -2.21 10.18 -13.41
CA LEU A 141 -1.40 11.40 -13.39
C LEU A 141 0.06 11.15 -12.99
N GLY A 142 0.34 10.03 -12.32
CA GLY A 142 1.66 9.64 -11.87
C GLY A 142 2.13 10.38 -10.61
N MET A 143 3.23 9.88 -10.03
CA MET A 143 3.80 10.38 -8.77
C MET A 143 4.40 11.80 -8.87
N GLU A 144 4.62 12.31 -10.09
CA GLU A 144 5.16 13.66 -10.31
C GLU A 144 4.10 14.74 -10.09
N ASN A 145 2.81 14.39 -10.18
CA ASN A 145 1.73 15.34 -10.01
C ASN A 145 1.45 15.59 -8.51
N LYS A 146 2.22 16.52 -7.94
CA LYS A 146 2.10 16.94 -6.54
C LYS A 146 0.73 17.53 -6.20
N GLU A 147 0.07 18.19 -7.14
CA GLU A 147 -1.26 18.77 -6.95
C GLU A 147 -2.31 17.68 -6.70
N ALA A 148 -2.29 16.62 -7.52
CA ALA A 148 -3.18 15.48 -7.36
C ALA A 148 -2.97 14.77 -6.01
N ALA A 149 -1.71 14.53 -5.64
CA ALA A 149 -1.35 13.93 -4.36
C ALA A 149 -1.80 14.80 -3.17
N SER A 150 -1.61 16.11 -3.26
CA SER A 150 -2.04 17.10 -2.27
C SER A 150 -3.56 17.11 -2.06
N GLN A 151 -4.33 17.19 -3.14
CA GLN A 151 -5.80 17.20 -3.07
C GLN A 151 -6.36 15.89 -2.49
N VAL A 152 -5.78 14.74 -2.86
CA VAL A 152 -6.18 13.45 -2.28
C VAL A 152 -5.79 13.36 -0.81
N MET A 153 -4.61 13.86 -0.42
CA MET A 153 -4.21 13.88 1.00
C MET A 153 -5.12 14.78 1.85
N LEU A 154 -5.56 15.92 1.31
CA LEU A 154 -6.55 16.78 1.97
C LEU A 154 -7.88 16.05 2.21
N PHE A 155 -8.37 15.30 1.23
CA PHE A 155 -9.54 14.41 1.39
C PHE A 155 -9.30 13.33 2.46
N VAL A 156 -8.12 12.71 2.50
CA VAL A 156 -7.81 11.71 3.54
C VAL A 156 -7.82 12.34 4.93
N ILE A 157 -7.28 13.56 5.06
CA ILE A 157 -7.22 14.26 6.34
C ILE A 157 -8.59 14.78 6.78
N SER A 158 -9.47 15.19 5.86
CA SER A 158 -10.84 15.64 6.20
C SER A 158 -11.65 14.53 6.88
N HIS A 159 -11.44 13.28 6.48
CA HIS A 159 -12.05 12.09 7.13
C HIS A 159 -11.05 11.36 8.03
N GLY A 160 -10.13 12.10 8.67
CA GLY A 160 -8.96 11.53 9.33
C GLY A 160 -9.29 10.46 10.38
N ASP A 161 -10.39 10.60 11.14
CA ASP A 161 -10.77 9.62 12.16
C ASP A 161 -11.17 8.25 11.59
N VAL A 162 -11.79 8.23 10.41
CA VAL A 162 -12.12 7.01 9.68
C VAL A 162 -10.83 6.27 9.29
N PHE A 163 -9.91 6.98 8.64
CA PHE A 163 -8.63 6.42 8.22
C PHE A 163 -7.79 5.97 9.41
N ASN A 164 -7.78 6.76 10.49
CA ASN A 164 -7.14 6.40 11.75
C ASN A 164 -7.70 5.09 12.32
N THR A 165 -9.02 4.90 12.25
CA THR A 165 -9.69 3.69 12.75
C THR A 165 -9.35 2.47 11.91
N ILE A 166 -9.30 2.61 10.59
CA ILE A 166 -8.90 1.52 9.67
C ILE A 166 -7.44 1.12 9.91
N LEU A 167 -6.53 2.08 9.99
CA LEU A 167 -5.10 1.82 10.23
C LEU A 167 -4.80 1.29 11.65
N ARG A 168 -5.69 1.55 12.62
CA ARG A 168 -5.60 0.96 13.97
C ARG A 168 -5.99 -0.52 14.02
N ALA A 169 -6.74 -1.03 13.05
CA ALA A 169 -7.05 -2.46 12.92
C ALA A 169 -5.81 -3.23 12.42
N ARG A 170 -4.79 -3.30 13.29
CA ARG A 170 -3.41 -3.62 12.95
C ARG A 170 -3.14 -5.13 12.77
N SER A 171 -3.97 -6.03 13.31
CA SER A 171 -3.72 -7.47 13.23
C SER A 171 -4.27 -8.05 11.92
N PRO A 172 -3.48 -8.82 11.15
CA PRO A 172 -3.97 -9.44 9.93
C PRO A 172 -5.11 -10.41 10.28
N SER A 173 -6.28 -10.18 9.71
CA SER A 173 -7.48 -10.97 9.89
C SER A 173 -7.76 -11.84 8.67
N LEU A 174 -8.46 -12.94 8.86
CA LEU A 174 -8.98 -13.77 7.77
C LEU A 174 -10.26 -13.17 7.13
N ASP A 175 -10.72 -12.01 7.59
CA ASP A 175 -11.81 -11.24 6.94
C ASP A 175 -11.29 -10.54 5.67
N LEU A 176 -11.68 -11.07 4.50
CA LEU A 176 -11.34 -10.52 3.19
C LEU A 176 -11.81 -9.06 3.03
N ALA A 177 -12.98 -8.70 3.55
CA ALA A 177 -13.52 -7.36 3.38
C ALA A 177 -12.74 -6.32 4.19
N ALA A 178 -12.29 -6.66 5.40
CA ALA A 178 -11.37 -5.83 6.18
C ALA A 178 -10.00 -5.71 5.50
N MET A 179 -9.47 -6.80 4.93
CA MET A 179 -8.17 -6.80 4.25
C MET A 179 -8.20 -5.93 2.99
N ARG A 180 -9.24 -6.03 2.17
CA ARG A 180 -9.43 -5.17 0.98
C ARG A 180 -9.58 -3.70 1.35
N GLU A 181 -10.31 -3.40 2.43
CA GLU A 181 -10.45 -2.04 2.96
C GLU A 181 -9.09 -1.45 3.37
N LEU A 182 -8.27 -2.22 4.09
CA LEU A 182 -6.93 -1.80 4.50
C LEU A 182 -5.96 -1.70 3.31
N ALA A 183 -6.04 -2.61 2.34
CA ALA A 183 -5.25 -2.58 1.12
C ALA A 183 -5.50 -1.29 0.31
N LEU A 184 -6.76 -0.93 0.07
CA LEU A 184 -7.10 0.32 -0.61
C LEU A 184 -6.66 1.55 0.18
N THR A 185 -6.86 1.53 1.50
CA THR A 185 -6.47 2.64 2.38
C THR A 185 -4.97 2.88 2.36
N THR A 186 -4.18 1.83 2.54
CA THR A 186 -2.71 1.91 2.50
C THR A 186 -2.20 2.29 1.11
N ALA A 187 -2.84 1.84 0.03
CA ALA A 187 -2.49 2.22 -1.34
C ALA A 187 -2.68 3.72 -1.59
N VAL A 188 -3.83 4.28 -1.19
CA VAL A 188 -4.13 5.70 -1.37
C VAL A 188 -3.14 6.54 -0.57
N ILE A 189 -2.92 6.20 0.70
CA ILE A 189 -1.98 6.95 1.56
C ILE A 189 -0.56 6.85 1.01
N ALA A 190 -0.10 5.66 0.58
CA ALA A 190 1.23 5.48 0.01
C ALA A 190 1.48 6.36 -1.22
N ARG A 191 0.48 6.51 -2.10
CA ARG A 191 0.59 7.27 -3.34
C ARG A 191 0.31 8.76 -3.20
N ALA A 192 -0.54 9.16 -2.25
CA ALA A 192 -0.85 10.55 -1.96
C ALA A 192 0.20 11.21 -1.04
N ASN A 193 1.12 10.42 -0.48
CA ASN A 193 2.16 10.91 0.43
C ASN A 193 3.25 11.67 -0.32
N CYS A 194 2.93 12.90 -0.75
CA CYS A 194 3.90 13.86 -1.25
C CYS A 194 4.29 14.87 -0.14
N GLN A 195 5.57 15.20 -0.06
CA GLN A 195 6.11 16.27 0.80
C GLN A 195 6.01 17.66 0.16
N ALA A 196 5.08 17.89 -0.76
CA ALA A 196 4.80 19.28 -1.14
C ALA A 196 4.45 20.04 0.14
N ASP A 197 5.24 21.06 0.49
CA ASP A 197 4.75 22.12 1.35
C ASP A 197 3.50 22.60 0.60
N LEU A 198 2.31 22.31 1.14
CA LEU A 198 1.10 22.92 0.63
C LEU A 198 1.35 24.41 0.79
N ASP A 199 1.68 25.07 -0.31
CA ASP A 199 1.86 26.51 -0.34
C ASP A 199 0.61 27.15 0.27
N ALA A 200 0.73 28.41 0.70
CA ALA A 200 -0.39 29.22 1.18
C ALA A 200 -1.60 29.25 0.21
N GLU A 201 -1.46 28.71 -0.99
CA GLU A 201 -2.48 28.51 -2.02
C GLU A 201 -3.60 27.52 -1.65
N PHE A 202 -3.36 26.54 -0.77
CA PHE A 202 -4.39 25.56 -0.36
C PHE A 202 -4.92 25.74 1.06
N LEU A 203 -4.14 26.38 1.94
CA LEU A 203 -4.46 26.55 3.36
C LEU A 203 -4.21 28.01 3.76
N ASP A 204 -5.31 28.76 3.89
CA ASP A 204 -5.30 30.21 4.14
C ASP A 204 -4.79 30.60 5.54
N SER A 205 -4.73 29.66 6.49
CA SER A 205 -4.35 29.90 7.88
C SER A 205 -3.16 29.05 8.33
N VAL A 206 -2.25 29.68 9.08
CA VAL A 206 -1.14 29.01 9.79
C VAL A 206 -1.66 27.88 10.68
N THR A 207 -2.83 28.04 11.31
CA THR A 207 -3.45 26.99 12.13
C THR A 207 -3.80 25.76 11.31
N ALA A 208 -4.39 25.95 10.12
CA ALA A 208 -4.78 24.87 9.22
C ALA A 208 -3.55 24.11 8.69
N GLN A 209 -2.44 24.82 8.44
CA GLN A 209 -1.16 24.20 8.07
C GLN A 209 -0.59 23.33 9.20
N VAL A 210 -0.68 23.80 10.46
CA VAL A 210 -0.22 23.04 11.63
C VAL A 210 -1.08 21.80 11.86
N GLU A 211 -2.41 21.92 11.76
CA GLU A 211 -3.33 20.79 11.87
C GLU A 211 -3.05 19.76 10.78
N PHE A 212 -2.92 20.19 9.52
CA PHE A 212 -2.57 19.32 8.40
C PHE A 212 -1.27 18.53 8.67
N LYS A 213 -0.20 19.21 9.10
CA LYS A 213 1.08 18.57 9.44
C LYS A 213 0.93 17.55 10.57
N SER A 214 0.14 17.88 11.60
CA SER A 214 -0.14 17.00 12.74
C SER A 214 -0.90 15.73 12.31
N HIS A 215 -1.99 15.89 11.54
CA HIS A 215 -2.76 14.77 11.02
C HIS A 215 -1.93 13.87 10.10
N ARG A 216 -1.11 14.47 9.22
CA ARG A 216 -0.18 13.74 8.35
C ARG A 216 0.85 12.94 9.17
N SER A 217 1.46 13.54 10.18
CA SER A 217 2.41 12.85 11.07
C SER A 217 1.76 11.68 11.81
N ARG A 218 0.49 11.83 12.25
CA ARG A 218 -0.29 10.73 12.85
C ARG A 218 -0.53 9.59 11.85
N LEU A 219 -0.89 9.89 10.59
CA LEU A 219 -1.04 8.88 9.54
C LEU A 219 0.29 8.15 9.26
N HIS A 220 1.41 8.88 9.20
CA HIS A 220 2.74 8.30 9.03
C HIS A 220 3.08 7.30 10.13
N ARG A 221 2.88 7.69 11.41
CA ARG A 221 3.10 6.78 12.54
C ARG A 221 2.23 5.52 12.45
N GLN A 222 0.99 5.65 12.00
CA GLN A 222 0.11 4.50 11.85
C GLN A 222 0.51 3.58 10.69
N MET A 223 0.90 4.14 9.55
CA MET A 223 1.47 3.37 8.43
C MET A 223 2.72 2.60 8.88
N MET A 224 3.61 3.24 9.64
CA MET A 224 4.81 2.59 10.19
C MET A 224 4.45 1.50 11.20
N ALA A 225 3.41 1.68 12.01
CA ALA A 225 2.96 0.68 12.98
C ALA A 225 2.37 -0.60 12.33
N LEU A 226 1.99 -0.55 11.04
CA LEU A 226 1.54 -1.73 10.30
C LEU A 226 2.70 -2.62 9.83
N LEU A 227 3.89 -2.03 9.63
CA LEU A 227 5.04 -2.70 9.04
C LEU A 227 5.38 -4.03 9.73
N PRO A 228 5.50 -4.13 11.07
CA PRO A 228 5.86 -5.40 11.75
C PRO A 228 4.81 -6.52 11.61
N ARG A 229 3.58 -6.19 11.22
CA ARG A 229 2.44 -7.13 11.22
C ARG A 229 2.09 -7.64 9.83
N TYR A 230 2.29 -6.80 8.81
CA TYR A 230 1.98 -7.11 7.42
C TYR A 230 3.21 -7.40 6.57
N CYS A 231 4.35 -6.87 6.95
CA CYS A 231 5.62 -7.40 6.50
C CYS A 231 6.05 -8.46 7.55
N PHE A 232 6.75 -9.52 7.15
CA PHE A 232 7.37 -10.51 8.07
C PHE A 232 6.47 -11.52 8.85
N SER A 233 5.14 -11.56 8.73
CA SER A 233 4.30 -12.47 9.53
C SER A 233 4.29 -13.93 9.06
N GLU A 234 5.18 -14.78 9.60
CA GLU A 234 5.14 -16.23 9.34
C GLU A 234 3.85 -16.90 9.84
N LYS A 235 3.29 -16.41 10.95
CA LYS A 235 2.05 -16.94 11.54
C LYS A 235 0.87 -16.79 10.59
N PHE A 236 0.71 -15.61 10.03
CA PHE A 236 -0.36 -15.37 9.06
C PHE A 236 -0.16 -16.25 7.82
N ASN A 237 1.06 -16.38 7.34
CA ASN A 237 1.38 -17.31 6.24
C ASN A 237 1.03 -18.77 6.59
N LYS A 238 1.27 -19.23 7.83
CA LYS A 238 0.86 -20.57 8.29
C LYS A 238 -0.67 -20.70 8.36
N GLN A 239 -1.38 -19.70 8.89
CA GLN A 239 -2.84 -19.67 8.95
C GLN A 239 -3.48 -19.68 7.55
N LEU A 240 -2.91 -18.92 6.61
CA LEU A 240 -3.36 -18.86 5.23
C LEU A 240 -3.16 -20.20 4.50
N ARG A 241 -2.04 -20.88 4.73
CA ARG A 241 -1.81 -22.25 4.22
C ARG A 241 -2.85 -23.23 4.77
N ASN A 242 -3.19 -23.12 6.05
CA ASN A 242 -4.22 -23.96 6.67
C ASN A 242 -5.63 -23.66 6.13
N LEU A 243 -5.95 -22.41 5.79
CA LEU A 243 -7.21 -22.09 5.12
C LEU A 243 -7.29 -22.66 3.71
N SER A 244 -6.19 -22.59 2.95
CA SER A 244 -6.15 -23.12 1.58
C SER A 244 -6.38 -24.63 1.51
N SER A 245 -6.18 -25.37 2.61
CA SER A 245 -6.49 -26.80 2.70
C SER A 245 -7.90 -27.12 3.18
N GLN A 246 -8.64 -26.14 3.75
CA GLN A 246 -9.95 -26.37 4.39
C GLN A 246 -11.13 -25.70 3.68
N THR A 247 -10.92 -24.60 2.94
CA THR A 247 -11.98 -23.76 2.36
C THR A 247 -11.85 -23.66 0.84
N SER A 248 -12.85 -23.07 0.16
CA SER A 248 -12.76 -22.77 -1.29
C SER A 248 -11.46 -21.99 -1.58
N LEU A 249 -10.65 -22.53 -2.50
CA LEU A 249 -9.33 -22.00 -2.85
C LEU A 249 -9.34 -20.51 -3.22
N ASP A 250 -10.46 -20.03 -3.77
CA ASP A 250 -10.62 -18.66 -4.26
C ASP A 250 -10.58 -17.62 -3.13
N ASN A 251 -11.24 -17.89 -1.99
CA ASN A 251 -11.24 -16.96 -0.86
C ASN A 251 -9.84 -16.84 -0.22
N ALA A 252 -9.10 -17.95 -0.14
CA ALA A 252 -7.75 -17.94 0.40
C ALA A 252 -6.78 -17.18 -0.52
N ALA A 253 -6.90 -17.33 -1.83
CA ALA A 253 -6.10 -16.58 -2.81
C ALA A 253 -6.38 -15.06 -2.73
N ASP A 254 -7.65 -14.67 -2.63
CA ASP A 254 -8.04 -13.26 -2.49
C ASP A 254 -7.48 -12.61 -1.20
N ILE A 255 -7.49 -13.35 -0.08
CA ILE A 255 -6.90 -12.87 1.18
C ILE A 255 -5.37 -12.76 1.07
N ALA A 256 -4.73 -13.72 0.39
CA ALA A 256 -3.29 -13.70 0.12
C ALA A 256 -2.88 -12.46 -0.67
N LEU A 257 -3.62 -12.16 -1.75
CA LEU A 257 -3.40 -10.99 -2.59
C LEU A 257 -3.56 -9.70 -1.79
N ALA A 258 -4.66 -9.54 -1.05
CA ALA A 258 -4.87 -8.35 -0.22
C ALA A 258 -3.75 -8.17 0.83
N TYR A 259 -3.25 -9.26 1.41
CA TYR A 259 -2.11 -9.20 2.33
C TYR A 259 -0.82 -8.72 1.64
N GLN A 260 -0.53 -9.23 0.45
CA GLN A 260 0.62 -8.82 -0.36
C GLN A 260 0.52 -7.35 -0.79
N GLU A 261 -0.67 -6.90 -1.21
CA GLU A 261 -0.93 -5.50 -1.54
C GLU A 261 -0.62 -4.57 -0.37
N ILE A 262 -1.08 -4.91 0.85
CA ILE A 262 -0.80 -4.11 2.05
C ILE A 262 0.72 -4.03 2.30
N ALA A 263 1.43 -5.15 2.24
CA ALA A 263 2.88 -5.18 2.44
C ALA A 263 3.63 -4.33 1.39
N THR A 264 3.21 -4.42 0.14
CA THR A 264 3.72 -3.59 -0.97
C THR A 264 3.47 -2.11 -0.70
N ASN A 265 2.25 -1.72 -0.34
CA ASN A 265 1.87 -0.34 -0.09
C ASN A 265 2.68 0.27 1.06
N ILE A 266 2.87 -0.47 2.15
CA ILE A 266 3.68 -0.02 3.30
C ILE A 266 5.14 0.17 2.88
N THR A 267 5.70 -0.75 2.10
CA THR A 267 7.09 -0.67 1.63
C THR A 267 7.27 0.49 0.64
N ALA A 268 6.30 0.69 -0.26
CA ALA A 268 6.26 1.83 -1.19
C ALA A 268 6.15 3.17 -0.44
N PHE A 269 5.32 3.23 0.60
CA PHE A 269 5.22 4.39 1.49
C PHE A 269 6.57 4.71 2.14
N CYS A 270 7.28 3.72 2.69
CA CYS A 270 8.61 3.92 3.26
C CYS A 270 9.60 4.46 2.23
N ARG A 271 9.59 3.91 1.00
CA ARG A 271 10.41 4.42 -0.11
C ARG A 271 10.08 5.87 -0.45
N ALA A 272 8.79 6.22 -0.55
CA ALA A 272 8.35 7.58 -0.88
C ALA A 272 8.89 8.59 0.13
N VAL A 273 8.74 8.28 1.43
CA VAL A 273 9.26 9.12 2.52
C VAL A 273 10.78 9.33 2.42
N ILE A 274 11.55 8.29 2.08
CA ILE A 274 13.01 8.40 1.92
C ILE A 274 13.39 9.20 0.67
N THR A 275 12.64 9.04 -0.42
CA THR A 275 12.94 9.68 -1.71
C THR A 275 12.71 11.19 -1.66
N GLU A 276 11.65 11.63 -0.99
CA GLU A 276 11.23 13.03 -0.98
C GLU A 276 11.95 13.89 0.07
N SER A 277 12.70 13.28 0.97
CA SER A 277 13.30 13.93 2.14
C SER A 277 14.41 14.95 1.86
N SER A 278 15.11 14.90 0.71
CA SER A 278 16.08 15.96 0.36
C SER A 278 16.41 16.01 -1.14
N PRO A 279 16.55 17.22 -1.73
CA PRO A 279 17.09 17.38 -3.08
C PRO A 279 18.60 17.03 -3.17
N SER A 280 19.29 16.91 -2.03
CA SER A 280 20.69 16.49 -1.96
C SER A 280 20.80 15.02 -1.56
N TYR A 281 21.47 14.21 -2.38
CA TYR A 281 21.68 12.77 -2.15
C TYR A 281 22.37 12.41 -0.82
N GLN A 282 22.88 13.37 -0.07
CA GLN A 282 23.61 13.18 1.19
C GLN A 282 22.70 13.12 2.43
N TYR A 283 21.47 13.64 2.34
CA TYR A 283 20.59 13.83 3.50
C TYR A 283 19.22 13.15 3.30
N SER A 284 19.20 11.83 3.09
CA SER A 284 17.93 11.09 3.15
C SER A 284 17.45 10.94 4.59
N ARG A 285 16.14 11.05 4.79
CA ARG A 285 15.47 10.68 6.05
C ARG A 285 15.71 9.21 6.35
N ILE A 286 16.07 8.93 7.60
CA ILE A 286 16.39 7.60 8.10
C ILE A 286 15.21 7.10 8.91
N LEU A 287 14.59 6.02 8.43
CA LEU A 287 13.42 5.41 9.05
C LEU A 287 13.76 4.15 9.84
N PHE A 288 14.85 3.48 9.47
CA PHE A 288 15.23 2.20 10.05
C PHE A 288 16.57 2.27 10.79
N GLY A 289 16.64 1.77 12.01
CA GLY A 289 17.87 1.65 12.80
C GLY A 289 18.92 0.71 12.15
N PRO A 290 20.19 0.76 12.58
CA PRO A 290 21.29 0.05 11.93
C PRO A 290 21.35 -1.47 12.21
N SER A 291 20.55 -2.01 13.13
CA SER A 291 20.62 -3.44 13.46
C SER A 291 20.14 -4.34 12.31
N LEU A 292 20.75 -5.53 12.22
CA LEU A 292 20.39 -6.59 11.27
C LEU A 292 19.97 -7.90 11.96
N GLU A 293 19.72 -7.84 13.28
CA GLU A 293 19.44 -9.01 14.11
C GLU A 293 18.24 -9.80 13.60
N GLU A 294 17.17 -9.12 13.19
CA GLU A 294 15.92 -9.72 12.72
C GLU A 294 16.11 -10.56 11.45
N ALA A 295 17.09 -10.21 10.59
CA ALA A 295 17.41 -10.99 9.39
C ALA A 295 18.47 -12.08 9.63
N SER A 296 19.19 -12.01 10.76
CA SER A 296 20.23 -12.98 11.14
C SER A 296 19.69 -14.15 11.95
N ALA A 297 18.60 -13.94 12.69
CA ALA A 297 17.93 -14.98 13.47
C ALA A 297 17.37 -16.06 12.53
N ARG A 298 18.10 -17.17 12.42
CA ARG A 298 17.74 -18.31 11.55
C ARG A 298 16.50 -19.08 12.02
N ASP A 299 16.03 -18.85 13.24
CA ASP A 299 14.98 -19.65 13.89
C ASP A 299 14.06 -18.80 14.80
N LEU A 300 13.26 -17.89 14.23
CA LEU A 300 12.11 -17.32 14.93
C LEU A 300 10.86 -18.20 14.71
N GLN A 301 10.95 -19.47 15.09
CA GLN A 301 9.74 -20.33 15.16
C GLN A 301 8.71 -19.78 16.17
N ASN A 302 9.15 -18.90 17.08
CA ASN A 302 8.30 -18.15 18.02
C ASN A 302 8.24 -16.65 17.64
N GLY A 303 7.60 -16.33 16.52
CA GLY A 303 7.22 -14.94 16.16
C GLY A 303 6.19 -14.29 17.11
N GLU A 304 6.08 -14.75 18.37
CA GLU A 304 5.29 -14.12 19.44
C GLU A 304 6.00 -12.92 20.04
N ASP A 305 7.32 -13.00 20.20
CA ASP A 305 8.06 -11.99 20.93
C ASP A 305 8.31 -10.74 20.08
N LEU A 306 8.59 -10.83 18.78
CA LEU A 306 8.86 -9.62 17.99
C LEU A 306 7.62 -8.75 17.73
N SER A 307 6.46 -9.36 17.44
CA SER A 307 5.23 -8.59 17.27
C SER A 307 4.79 -7.93 18.57
N ASN A 308 5.06 -8.55 19.73
CA ASN A 308 4.73 -8.00 21.04
C ASN A 308 5.79 -7.00 21.53
N VAL A 309 7.09 -7.24 21.32
CA VAL A 309 8.19 -6.33 21.68
C VAL A 309 8.16 -5.05 20.85
N VAL A 310 7.84 -5.14 19.56
CA VAL A 310 7.60 -3.95 18.70
C VAL A 310 6.22 -3.32 18.97
N SER A 311 5.23 -4.09 19.47
CA SER A 311 3.96 -3.50 19.93
C SER A 311 4.11 -2.75 21.26
N VAL A 312 5.06 -3.12 22.12
CA VAL A 312 5.32 -2.49 23.42
C VAL A 312 6.15 -1.22 23.28
N SER A 313 7.00 -1.11 22.26
CA SER A 313 7.80 0.09 21.96
C SER A 313 7.21 0.86 20.77
N THR A 314 6.04 1.48 20.96
CA THR A 314 5.43 2.37 19.93
C THR A 314 6.30 3.58 19.57
N TYR A 315 7.44 3.74 20.24
CA TYR A 315 8.39 4.86 20.18
C TYR A 315 9.79 4.44 19.71
N GLN A 316 10.02 3.19 19.32
CA GLN A 316 11.33 2.78 18.79
C GLN A 316 11.23 2.48 17.30
N ALA A 317 12.09 3.13 16.51
CA ALA A 317 12.13 2.92 15.07
C ALA A 317 12.51 1.46 14.74
N PRO A 318 11.85 0.83 13.73
CA PRO A 318 12.20 -0.51 13.31
C PRO A 318 13.65 -0.58 12.80
N ASN A 319 14.30 -1.74 12.83
CA ASN A 319 15.67 -1.88 12.34
C ASN A 319 15.75 -2.26 10.86
N LEU A 320 16.91 -2.08 10.23
CA LEU A 320 17.14 -2.42 8.84
C LEU A 320 17.02 -3.93 8.58
N GLY A 321 17.31 -4.76 9.59
CA GLY A 321 17.17 -6.22 9.53
C GLY A 321 15.77 -6.64 9.12
N VAL A 322 14.76 -5.89 9.55
CA VAL A 322 13.36 -6.08 9.20
C VAL A 322 13.17 -6.05 7.67
N VAL A 323 13.65 -5.00 7.00
CA VAL A 323 13.57 -4.84 5.53
C VAL A 323 14.33 -5.96 4.80
N VAL A 324 15.50 -6.37 5.31
CA VAL A 324 16.29 -7.46 4.72
C VAL A 324 15.57 -8.81 4.86
N TYR A 325 14.89 -9.04 5.98
CA TYR A 325 14.08 -10.25 6.17
C TYR A 325 12.90 -10.29 5.20
N GLN A 326 12.17 -9.18 4.98
CA GLN A 326 11.12 -9.13 3.94
C GLN A 326 11.68 -9.41 2.55
N LEU A 327 12.82 -8.81 2.18
CA LEU A 327 13.44 -9.07 0.89
C LEU A 327 13.71 -10.58 0.70
N ARG A 328 14.21 -11.25 1.73
CA ARG A 328 14.45 -12.69 1.72
C ARG A 328 13.16 -13.49 1.59
N GLN A 329 12.13 -13.14 2.36
CA GLN A 329 10.83 -13.82 2.31
C GLN A 329 10.16 -13.65 0.94
N CYS A 330 10.11 -12.43 0.40
CA CYS A 330 9.56 -12.16 -0.93
C CYS A 330 10.32 -12.92 -2.02
N THR A 331 11.65 -12.98 -1.95
CA THR A 331 12.47 -13.75 -2.91
C THR A 331 12.13 -15.24 -2.86
N SER A 332 12.00 -15.82 -1.67
CA SER A 332 11.64 -17.24 -1.50
C SER A 332 10.20 -17.55 -1.94
N GLN A 333 9.25 -16.67 -1.59
CA GLN A 333 7.85 -16.79 -1.99
C GLN A 333 7.70 -16.65 -3.51
N PHE A 334 8.38 -15.68 -4.11
CA PHE A 334 8.38 -15.47 -5.56
C PHE A 334 8.80 -16.76 -6.28
N GLN A 335 9.92 -17.38 -5.87
CA GLN A 335 10.38 -18.61 -6.51
C GLN A 335 9.34 -19.73 -6.42
N ALA A 336 8.77 -19.96 -5.24
CA ALA A 336 7.75 -20.98 -5.04
C ALA A 336 6.49 -20.72 -5.87
N THR A 337 6.02 -19.48 -5.92
CA THR A 337 4.87 -19.07 -6.74
C THR A 337 5.18 -19.18 -8.22
N PHE A 338 6.40 -18.84 -8.65
CA PHE A 338 6.84 -18.90 -10.04
C PHE A 338 6.87 -20.33 -10.55
N ASP A 339 7.45 -21.24 -9.76
CA ASP A 339 7.48 -22.67 -10.08
C ASP A 339 6.05 -23.24 -10.16
N THR A 340 5.17 -22.86 -9.22
CA THR A 340 3.76 -23.28 -9.22
C THR A 340 3.00 -22.73 -10.42
N HIS A 341 3.21 -21.46 -10.77
CA HIS A 341 2.61 -20.83 -11.95
C HIS A 341 3.03 -21.54 -13.24
N HIS A 342 4.32 -21.82 -13.39
CA HIS A 342 4.83 -22.56 -14.54
C HIS A 342 4.26 -23.98 -14.63
N GLN A 343 4.13 -24.69 -13.49
CA GLN A 343 3.45 -25.98 -13.43
C GLN A 343 1.99 -25.90 -13.88
N TYR A 344 1.23 -24.88 -13.46
CA TYR A 344 -0.15 -24.69 -13.91
C TYR A 344 -0.24 -24.33 -15.39
N GLN A 345 0.68 -23.52 -15.91
CA GLN A 345 0.77 -23.24 -17.34
C GLN A 345 1.07 -24.50 -18.17
N GLN A 346 1.99 -25.35 -17.70
CA GLN A 346 2.28 -26.63 -18.34
C GLN A 346 1.06 -27.56 -18.32
N LYS A 347 0.39 -27.70 -17.17
CA LYS A 347 -0.86 -28.49 -17.03
C LYS A 347 -1.99 -27.99 -17.93
N LEU A 348 -2.09 -26.66 -18.12
CA LEU A 348 -3.05 -26.06 -19.04
C LEU A 348 -2.71 -26.39 -20.50
N GLY A 349 -1.42 -26.48 -20.85
CA GLY A 349 -0.94 -26.89 -22.16
C GLY A 349 -1.16 -28.39 -22.45
N SER A 350 -1.01 -29.24 -21.43
CA SER A 350 -1.18 -30.71 -21.52
C SER A 350 -2.56 -31.18 -21.04
N LEU A 351 -3.61 -30.38 -21.23
CA LEU A 351 -4.94 -30.65 -20.68
C LEU A 351 -5.55 -31.96 -21.18
N HIS A 352 -5.21 -32.37 -22.41
CA HIS A 352 -5.69 -33.60 -23.04
C HIS A 352 -5.05 -34.86 -22.46
N ASP A 353 -3.90 -34.75 -21.81
CA ASP A 353 -3.12 -35.87 -21.26
C ASP A 353 -3.36 -36.08 -19.76
N LEU A 354 -4.19 -35.25 -19.13
CA LEU A 354 -4.51 -35.33 -17.69
C LEU A 354 -5.37 -36.57 -17.39
N SER A 355 -5.06 -37.23 -16.27
CA SER A 355 -5.82 -38.40 -15.83
C SER A 355 -7.26 -38.02 -15.42
N THR A 356 -8.16 -39.00 -15.43
CA THR A 356 -9.56 -38.80 -14.97
C THR A 356 -9.66 -38.41 -13.50
N GLU A 357 -8.66 -38.75 -12.68
CA GLU A 357 -8.58 -38.35 -11.27
C GLU A 357 -8.10 -36.90 -11.12
N ASP A 358 -7.12 -36.46 -11.91
CA ASP A 358 -6.69 -35.06 -11.95
C ASP A 358 -7.82 -34.13 -12.42
N LEU A 359 -8.58 -34.57 -13.42
CA LEU A 359 -9.75 -33.84 -13.91
C LEU A 359 -10.87 -33.79 -12.85
N LYS A 360 -11.03 -34.82 -12.02
CA LYS A 360 -11.96 -34.79 -10.87
C LYS A 360 -11.49 -33.79 -9.82
N GLN A 361 -10.24 -33.85 -9.38
CA GLN A 361 -9.70 -32.91 -8.38
C GLN A 361 -9.83 -31.44 -8.83
N LEU A 362 -9.62 -31.17 -10.12
CA LEU A 362 -9.81 -29.83 -10.69
C LEU A 362 -11.29 -29.44 -10.84
N SER A 363 -12.20 -30.40 -11.01
CA SER A 363 -13.64 -30.16 -11.15
C SER A 363 -14.44 -30.31 -9.85
N GLU A 364 -13.81 -30.68 -8.73
CA GLU A 364 -14.42 -30.76 -7.41
C GLU A 364 -14.82 -29.36 -6.92
N MET A 365 -16.03 -28.97 -7.35
CA MET A 365 -17.00 -28.17 -6.61
C MET A 365 -18.09 -29.15 -6.18
N SER A 366 -18.46 -29.11 -4.90
CA SER A 366 -19.50 -29.96 -4.33
C SER A 366 -20.77 -29.95 -5.21
N GLY A 367 -21.19 -31.11 -5.71
CA GLY A 367 -22.47 -31.29 -6.43
C GLY A 367 -22.41 -31.61 -7.94
N MET A 368 -21.23 -31.79 -8.54
CA MET A 368 -21.07 -31.99 -10.00
C MET A 368 -20.86 -33.45 -10.48
N GLU A 369 -21.36 -34.47 -9.75
CA GLU A 369 -21.17 -35.90 -10.08
C GLU A 369 -21.78 -36.34 -11.43
N LYS A 370 -22.61 -35.52 -12.08
CA LYS A 370 -23.32 -35.85 -13.34
C LYS A 370 -22.73 -35.27 -14.63
N LEU A 371 -21.54 -34.66 -14.58
CA LEU A 371 -20.95 -34.01 -15.77
C LEU A 371 -20.36 -35.01 -16.77
N SER A 372 -20.56 -34.76 -18.07
CA SER A 372 -19.90 -35.50 -19.15
C SER A 372 -18.38 -35.26 -19.14
N SER A 373 -17.61 -36.18 -19.75
CA SER A 373 -16.14 -36.05 -19.84
C SER A 373 -15.69 -34.73 -20.49
N GLN A 374 -16.39 -34.30 -21.55
CA GLN A 374 -16.13 -33.03 -22.22
C GLN A 374 -16.46 -31.81 -21.34
N GLN A 375 -17.55 -31.85 -20.59
CA GLN A 375 -17.92 -30.75 -19.67
C GLN A 375 -16.91 -30.64 -18.52
N ARG A 376 -16.42 -31.76 -17.98
CA ARG A 376 -15.35 -31.74 -16.96
C ARG A 376 -14.06 -31.13 -17.50
N GLN A 377 -13.70 -31.41 -18.74
CA GLN A 377 -12.53 -30.79 -19.37
C GLN A 377 -12.69 -29.26 -19.52
N VAL A 378 -13.88 -28.78 -19.90
CA VAL A 378 -14.14 -27.34 -20.02
C VAL A 378 -14.06 -26.65 -18.65
N VAL A 379 -14.68 -27.22 -17.61
CA VAL A 379 -14.64 -26.68 -16.24
C VAL A 379 -13.21 -26.72 -15.68
N ALA A 380 -12.49 -27.83 -15.84
CA ALA A 380 -11.10 -27.96 -15.43
C ALA A 380 -10.19 -26.93 -16.14
N ARG A 381 -10.43 -26.69 -17.43
CA ARG A 381 -9.72 -25.64 -18.19
C ARG A 381 -10.00 -24.25 -17.65
N GLN A 382 -11.26 -23.90 -17.40
CA GLN A 382 -11.63 -22.60 -16.82
C GLN A 382 -10.99 -22.39 -15.45
N ARG A 383 -11.01 -23.42 -14.59
CA ARG A 383 -10.40 -23.36 -13.26
C ARG A 383 -8.88 -23.26 -13.34
N LEU A 384 -8.21 -24.02 -14.21
CA LEU A 384 -6.77 -23.89 -14.44
C LEU A 384 -6.41 -22.50 -14.96
N GLN A 385 -7.22 -21.91 -15.86
CA GLN A 385 -7.03 -20.53 -16.31
C GLN A 385 -7.15 -19.53 -15.17
N GLN A 386 -8.13 -19.71 -14.26
CA GLN A 386 -8.27 -18.88 -13.07
C GLN A 386 -7.08 -19.05 -12.12
N MET A 387 -6.60 -20.28 -11.87
CA MET A 387 -5.42 -20.53 -11.05
C MET A 387 -4.15 -19.91 -11.64
N VAL A 388 -3.97 -20.00 -12.96
CA VAL A 388 -2.86 -19.33 -13.66
C VAL A 388 -2.98 -17.81 -13.52
N ALA A 389 -4.17 -17.24 -13.72
CA ALA A 389 -4.40 -15.80 -13.56
C ALA A 389 -4.10 -15.32 -12.13
N ASN A 390 -4.62 -16.03 -11.11
CA ASN A 390 -4.40 -15.70 -9.70
C ASN A 390 -2.91 -15.77 -9.34
N LYS A 391 -2.21 -16.82 -9.77
CA LYS A 391 -0.75 -16.94 -9.54
C LYS A 391 0.03 -15.90 -10.33
N GLY A 392 -0.44 -15.51 -11.52
CA GLY A 392 0.11 -14.40 -12.28
C GLY A 392 0.00 -13.07 -11.53
N GLN A 393 -1.13 -12.80 -10.88
CA GLN A 393 -1.32 -11.61 -10.03
C GLN A 393 -0.42 -11.62 -8.80
N GLU A 394 -0.32 -12.75 -8.08
CA GLU A 394 0.63 -12.89 -6.96
C GLU A 394 2.07 -12.61 -7.41
N LEU A 395 2.47 -13.13 -8.58
CA LEU A 395 3.77 -12.83 -9.17
C LEU A 395 3.91 -11.35 -9.48
N GLN A 396 2.91 -10.69 -10.04
CA GLN A 396 3.00 -9.26 -10.35
C GLN A 396 3.34 -8.43 -9.10
N HIS A 397 2.66 -8.66 -7.97
CA HIS A 397 2.93 -7.95 -6.71
C HIS A 397 4.29 -8.30 -6.09
N LEU A 398 4.75 -9.53 -6.26
CA LEU A 398 6.06 -9.98 -5.75
C LEU A 398 7.22 -9.61 -6.67
N SER A 399 6.97 -9.44 -7.98
CA SER A 399 7.98 -9.67 -9.00
C SER A 399 8.98 -8.55 -9.16
N LEU A 400 8.64 -7.26 -9.21
CA LEU A 400 9.74 -6.30 -9.41
C LEU A 400 9.56 -4.81 -9.06
N PRO A 401 8.51 -4.08 -9.47
CA PRO A 401 8.43 -2.64 -9.14
C PRO A 401 8.02 -2.36 -7.69
N ASP A 402 7.39 -3.33 -7.04
CA ASP A 402 6.49 -3.05 -5.91
C ASP A 402 7.08 -3.36 -4.53
N ILE A 403 7.77 -4.50 -4.35
CA ILE A 403 8.33 -4.86 -3.03
C ILE A 403 9.83 -5.10 -3.04
N LEU A 404 10.36 -5.83 -4.04
CA LEU A 404 11.80 -6.14 -4.11
C LEU A 404 12.64 -4.89 -4.36
N GLU A 405 12.30 -4.09 -5.38
CA GLU A 405 13.03 -2.85 -5.67
C GLU A 405 12.91 -1.84 -4.52
N ASN A 406 11.73 -1.74 -3.91
CA ASN A 406 11.51 -0.84 -2.76
C ASN A 406 12.35 -1.27 -1.54
N CYS A 407 12.39 -2.56 -1.22
CA CYS A 407 13.28 -3.08 -0.17
C CYS A 407 14.76 -2.80 -0.50
N LEU A 408 15.20 -3.07 -1.73
CA LEU A 408 16.59 -2.81 -2.14
C LEU A 408 16.96 -1.33 -2.06
N PHE A 409 16.06 -0.43 -2.47
CA PHE A 409 16.27 1.01 -2.38
C PHE A 409 16.40 1.45 -0.92
N ILE A 410 15.50 0.99 -0.05
CA ILE A 410 15.57 1.29 1.39
C ILE A 410 16.90 0.80 1.97
N ILE A 411 17.29 -0.46 1.70
CA ILE A 411 18.55 -1.04 2.17
C ILE A 411 19.73 -0.21 1.68
N TRP A 412 19.78 0.12 0.40
CA TRP A 412 20.86 0.90 -0.17
C TRP A 412 21.00 2.27 0.50
N ARG A 413 19.92 3.05 0.63
CA ARG A 413 19.97 4.39 1.22
C ARG A 413 20.37 4.37 2.69
N HIS A 414 19.91 3.39 3.46
CA HIS A 414 20.29 3.26 4.87
C HIS A 414 21.74 2.80 5.03
N LEU A 415 22.22 1.85 4.23
CA LEU A 415 23.63 1.46 4.24
C LEU A 415 24.55 2.61 3.82
N GLU A 416 24.16 3.38 2.81
CA GLU A 416 24.90 4.57 2.39
C GLU A 416 25.02 5.57 3.53
N TYR A 417 23.92 5.85 4.24
CA TYR A 417 23.94 6.70 5.42
C TYR A 417 24.83 6.14 6.53
N TYR A 418 24.60 4.91 6.98
CA TYR A 418 25.30 4.34 8.13
C TYR A 418 26.80 4.09 7.90
N LEU A 419 27.19 3.76 6.66
CA LEU A 419 28.58 3.44 6.35
C LEU A 419 29.41 4.66 5.93
N LEU A 420 28.78 5.71 5.38
CA LEU A 420 29.49 6.88 4.84
C LEU A 420 29.25 8.17 5.62
N ASN A 421 28.02 8.40 6.09
CA ASN A 421 27.59 9.73 6.55
C ASN A 421 27.26 9.79 8.05
N CYS A 422 27.01 8.65 8.69
CA CYS A 422 26.63 8.60 10.10
C CYS A 422 27.82 8.95 11.01
N VAL A 423 27.61 9.92 11.90
CA VAL A 423 28.56 10.31 12.96
C VAL A 423 28.07 9.71 14.28
N PRO A 424 28.81 8.76 14.90
CA PRO A 424 28.38 8.09 16.12
C PRO A 424 28.08 9.07 17.26
N ALA A 425 27.00 8.82 18.01
CA ALA A 425 26.60 9.66 19.14
C ALA A 425 27.71 9.80 20.19
N ASP A 426 28.48 8.74 20.41
CA ASP A 426 29.59 8.69 21.38
C ASP A 426 30.79 9.59 21.01
N GLN A 427 30.86 10.08 19.76
CA GLN A 427 31.94 10.92 19.26
C GLN A 427 31.56 12.40 19.15
N GLN A 428 30.28 12.75 19.37
CA GLN A 428 29.80 14.12 19.26
C GLN A 428 30.08 14.88 20.57
N PRO A 429 30.80 16.02 20.53
CA PRO A 429 30.92 16.90 21.69
C PRO A 429 29.54 17.35 22.16
N LEU A 430 29.30 17.42 23.47
CA LEU A 430 28.00 17.78 24.09
C LEU A 430 27.38 19.10 23.55
N GLY A 431 28.19 20.02 23.00
CA GLY A 431 27.72 21.27 22.38
C GLY A 431 27.31 21.18 20.91
N PHE A 432 27.55 20.06 20.22
CA PHE A 432 27.33 19.90 18.77
C PHE A 432 25.99 19.24 18.40
N GLN A 433 25.23 18.76 19.39
CA GLN A 433 23.90 18.16 19.19
C GLN A 433 22.91 19.16 18.56
N SER A 434 23.09 20.46 18.82
CA SER A 434 22.30 21.55 18.19
C SER A 434 22.72 21.85 16.75
N THR A 435 23.98 21.64 16.38
CA THR A 435 24.50 21.91 15.03
C THR A 435 24.31 20.76 14.06
N ALA A 436 24.30 19.49 14.52
CA ALA A 436 23.86 18.36 13.70
C ALA A 436 22.38 18.52 13.30
N ARG A 437 21.53 18.97 14.26
CA ARG A 437 20.15 19.43 14.02
C ARG A 437 20.07 20.53 12.95
N ARG A 438 20.96 21.54 13.00
CA ARG A 438 21.00 22.63 11.98
C ARG A 438 21.59 22.23 10.62
N GLN A 439 22.51 21.27 10.56
CA GLN A 439 23.15 20.86 9.29
C GLN A 439 22.23 19.99 8.44
N GLN A 440 21.36 19.16 9.05
CA GLN A 440 20.30 18.47 8.33
C GLN A 440 19.18 19.43 7.86
N HIS A 441 19.09 20.62 8.46
CA HIS A 441 18.06 21.62 8.18
C HIS A 441 18.54 22.86 7.40
N MET A 442 19.73 22.85 6.80
CA MET A 442 20.19 23.93 5.90
C MET A 442 19.41 23.91 4.57
N ARG A 443 18.15 24.35 4.60
CA ARG A 443 17.51 25.03 3.47
C ARG A 443 18.32 26.29 3.17
N ARG A 444 18.58 26.54 1.89
CA ARG A 444 19.46 27.63 1.44
C ARG A 444 18.98 28.97 1.99
N LEU A 445 19.93 29.81 2.42
CA LEU A 445 19.78 31.21 2.84
C LEU A 445 19.21 32.16 1.75
N GLN A 446 18.65 31.62 0.67
CA GLN A 446 18.03 32.34 -0.45
C GLN A 446 16.51 32.10 -0.54
N ASP A 447 15.91 31.28 0.34
CA ASP A 447 14.45 31.21 0.46
C ASP A 447 13.94 32.49 1.17
N PRO A 448 13.03 33.26 0.55
CA PRO A 448 12.58 34.55 1.07
C PRO A 448 11.70 34.48 2.33
N ALA A 449 11.60 33.31 2.99
CA ALA A 449 10.76 33.08 4.16
C ALA A 449 11.42 33.48 5.50
N TRP A 450 12.62 34.06 5.50
CA TRP A 450 13.38 34.38 6.72
C TRP A 450 13.24 35.83 7.20
N VAL A 451 12.06 36.42 7.07
CA VAL A 451 11.74 37.69 7.72
C VAL A 451 10.40 37.58 8.45
N GLN A 452 10.44 37.83 9.76
CA GLN A 452 9.36 37.74 10.78
C GLN A 452 9.05 36.29 11.20
N GLN A 453 9.16 35.88 12.47
CA GLN A 453 8.93 36.57 13.72
C GLN A 453 9.62 35.78 14.85
N GLY A 454 10.16 36.47 15.86
CA GLY A 454 10.57 35.83 17.11
C GLY A 454 9.35 35.33 17.89
N GLY A 455 9.42 34.10 18.40
CA GLY A 455 8.44 33.54 19.33
C GLY A 455 8.43 32.02 19.36
N GLY A 456 9.07 31.44 20.39
CA GLY A 456 8.69 30.18 21.06
C GLY A 456 8.59 28.87 20.25
N ASP A 457 9.60 28.01 20.41
CA ASP A 457 9.53 26.53 20.54
C ASP A 457 8.27 25.81 20.03
N LEU A 458 8.20 25.49 18.74
CA LEU A 458 7.27 24.49 18.20
C LEU A 458 7.89 23.66 17.04
N GLU A 459 9.15 23.23 17.18
CA GLU A 459 9.86 22.34 16.21
C GLU A 459 9.56 20.83 16.38
N GLY A 460 8.55 20.43 17.18
CA GLY A 460 8.43 19.05 17.69
C GLY A 460 7.73 17.98 16.83
N VAL A 461 7.24 18.24 15.62
CA VAL A 461 6.35 17.29 14.90
C VAL A 461 7.06 16.41 13.85
N ASP A 462 8.17 16.86 13.26
CA ASP A 462 8.97 16.06 12.31
C ASP A 462 10.13 15.32 13.00
N GLU A 463 10.52 15.72 14.21
CA GLU A 463 11.58 15.10 15.04
C GLU A 463 11.27 13.64 15.43
N ASP A 464 9.99 13.29 15.59
CA ASP A 464 9.54 11.96 16.03
C ASP A 464 9.92 10.80 15.08
N LEU A 465 10.13 11.08 13.80
CA LEU A 465 10.35 10.07 12.76
C LEU A 465 11.83 9.93 12.36
N GLU A 466 12.70 10.81 12.83
CA GLU A 466 14.17 10.71 12.64
C GLU A 466 14.88 10.00 13.80
N GLN A 467 14.11 9.52 14.79
CA GLN A 467 14.59 8.77 15.96
C GLN A 467 15.53 7.61 15.61
N ALA A 468 15.39 7.01 14.41
CA ALA A 468 16.26 5.92 13.94
C ALA A 468 17.73 6.30 13.79
N ALA A 469 18.02 7.57 13.45
CA ALA A 469 19.39 8.08 13.31
C ALA A 469 19.95 8.59 14.65
N PHE A 470 19.08 8.96 15.60
CA PHE A 470 19.50 9.46 16.91
C PHE A 470 19.99 8.33 17.81
N GLY A 471 21.13 8.53 18.47
CA GLY A 471 21.66 7.58 19.46
C GLY A 471 22.42 6.39 18.89
N VAL A 472 22.70 6.36 17.59
CA VAL A 472 23.51 5.29 16.97
C VAL A 472 24.95 5.36 17.50
N THR A 473 25.39 4.30 18.18
CA THR A 473 26.71 4.20 18.80
C THR A 473 27.76 3.67 17.81
N ARG A 474 29.03 3.79 18.17
CA ARG A 474 30.11 3.18 17.37
C ARG A 474 29.99 1.65 17.35
N GLN A 475 29.56 1.05 18.45
CA GLN A 475 29.37 -0.40 18.55
C GLN A 475 28.30 -0.89 17.58
N ASP A 476 27.19 -0.15 17.45
CA ASP A 476 26.12 -0.48 16.50
C ASP A 476 26.62 -0.50 15.05
N LEU A 477 27.43 0.48 14.67
CA LEU A 477 28.03 0.55 13.34
C LEU A 477 29.06 -0.57 13.10
N ASP A 478 29.86 -0.92 14.10
CA ASP A 478 30.83 -2.01 13.99
C ASP A 478 30.12 -3.38 13.88
N LEU A 479 29.02 -3.58 14.62
CA LEU A 479 28.15 -4.74 14.47
C LEU A 479 27.47 -4.80 13.10
N LEU A 480 26.95 -3.68 12.60
CA LEU A 480 26.38 -3.59 11.25
C LEU A 480 27.43 -3.97 10.21
N LYS A 481 28.65 -3.42 10.28
CA LYS A 481 29.74 -3.75 9.34
C LYS A 481 30.10 -5.22 9.37
N LYS A 482 30.15 -5.83 10.56
CA LYS A 482 30.45 -7.26 10.72
C LYS A 482 29.34 -8.15 10.16
N ASN A 483 28.08 -7.81 10.40
CA ASN A 483 26.93 -8.67 10.10
C ASN A 483 26.41 -8.49 8.67
N ALA A 484 26.55 -7.29 8.08
CA ALA A 484 25.98 -6.97 6.77
C ALA A 484 26.39 -7.93 5.64
N PRO A 485 27.67 -8.35 5.49
CA PRO A 485 28.07 -9.30 4.44
C PRO A 485 27.44 -10.68 4.59
N ALA A 486 27.20 -11.11 5.83
CA ALA A 486 26.60 -12.42 6.12
C ALA A 486 25.08 -12.41 5.87
N VAL A 487 24.41 -11.32 6.23
CA VAL A 487 22.95 -11.19 6.16
C VAL A 487 22.48 -10.77 4.76
N ILE A 488 23.17 -9.82 4.13
CA ILE A 488 22.97 -9.37 2.74
C ILE A 488 23.97 -10.11 1.86
N SER A 489 23.81 -11.43 1.83
CA SER A 489 24.73 -12.34 1.15
C SER A 489 24.68 -12.18 -0.37
N GLU A 490 25.78 -12.54 -1.03
CA GLU A 490 25.84 -12.61 -2.50
C GLU A 490 24.82 -13.60 -3.07
N THR A 491 24.44 -14.65 -2.31
CA THR A 491 23.39 -15.59 -2.70
C THR A 491 22.01 -14.93 -2.75
N LEU A 492 21.68 -14.05 -1.79
CA LEU A 492 20.42 -13.30 -1.81
C LEU A 492 20.39 -12.33 -3.00
N LEU A 493 21.46 -11.56 -3.19
CA LEU A 493 21.56 -10.59 -4.29
C LEU A 493 21.51 -11.26 -5.66
N LYS A 494 22.12 -12.45 -5.84
CA LYS A 494 22.02 -13.24 -7.06
C LYS A 494 20.60 -13.70 -7.33
N LYS A 495 19.90 -14.23 -6.33
CA LYS A 495 18.49 -14.62 -6.47
C LYS A 495 17.61 -13.46 -6.93
N VAL A 496 17.79 -12.27 -6.35
CA VAL A 496 17.03 -11.08 -6.75
C VAL A 496 17.33 -10.68 -8.20
N LEU A 497 18.59 -10.80 -8.65
CA LEU A 497 18.97 -10.57 -10.05
C LEU A 497 18.40 -11.65 -11.00
N GLU A 498 18.36 -12.90 -10.59
CA GLU A 498 17.76 -14.00 -11.36
C GLU A 498 16.27 -13.77 -11.57
N ILE A 499 15.54 -13.34 -10.52
CA ILE A 499 14.13 -12.92 -10.60
C ILE A 499 13.97 -11.76 -11.61
N ASN A 500 14.85 -10.77 -11.55
CA ASN A 500 14.87 -9.66 -12.51
C ASN A 500 15.11 -10.11 -13.95
N GLN A 501 15.93 -11.13 -14.16
CA GLN A 501 16.21 -11.64 -15.51
C GLN A 501 15.09 -12.54 -16.04
N SER A 502 14.48 -13.36 -15.19
CA SER A 502 13.43 -14.31 -15.58
C SER A 502 12.09 -13.62 -15.80
N TYR A 503 11.76 -12.61 -14.99
CA TYR A 503 10.46 -11.95 -15.01
C TYR A 503 10.52 -10.50 -15.53
N GLY A 504 11.67 -9.82 -15.45
CA GLY A 504 11.81 -8.42 -15.87
C GLY A 504 11.88 -8.21 -17.39
N LYS A 505 12.20 -9.24 -18.19
CA LYS A 505 12.26 -9.13 -19.67
C LYS A 505 10.90 -9.15 -20.35
N SER A 506 9.87 -9.71 -19.70
CA SER A 506 8.51 -9.81 -20.24
C SER A 506 7.64 -8.57 -19.96
N HIS A 507 8.13 -7.61 -19.18
CA HIS A 507 7.38 -6.41 -18.78
C HIS A 507 8.11 -5.14 -19.18
N THR A 508 7.34 -4.13 -19.63
CA THR A 508 7.79 -2.87 -20.24
C THR A 508 8.46 -1.88 -19.27
N HIS A 509 8.93 -2.33 -18.11
CA HIS A 509 9.51 -1.48 -17.06
C HIS A 509 11.04 -1.53 -17.06
N TYR A 510 11.67 -0.36 -17.12
CA TYR A 510 13.10 -0.22 -16.81
C TYR A 510 13.32 -0.44 -15.31
N SER A 511 13.93 -1.58 -14.97
CA SER A 511 14.26 -1.95 -13.60
C SER A 511 15.57 -1.31 -13.14
N PHE A 512 15.57 -0.69 -11.95
CA PHE A 512 16.80 -0.19 -11.31
C PHE A 512 17.48 -1.23 -10.43
N THR A 513 16.91 -2.43 -10.33
CA THR A 513 17.39 -3.52 -9.48
C THR A 513 18.88 -3.80 -9.68
N GLU A 514 19.34 -3.93 -10.92
CA GLU A 514 20.77 -4.19 -11.20
C GLU A 514 21.69 -3.07 -10.69
N ALA A 515 21.28 -1.82 -10.90
CA ALA A 515 22.06 -0.65 -10.50
C ALA A 515 22.13 -0.56 -8.97
N ILE A 516 21.02 -0.78 -8.27
CA ILE A 516 20.96 -0.75 -6.79
C ILE A 516 21.79 -1.90 -6.21
N VAL A 517 21.67 -3.12 -6.75
CA VAL A 517 22.49 -4.27 -6.31
C VAL A 517 23.99 -3.99 -6.49
N ARG A 518 24.40 -3.38 -7.62
CA ARG A 518 25.80 -2.97 -7.82
C ARG A 518 26.27 -1.96 -6.76
N ARG A 519 25.43 -1.00 -6.39
CA ARG A 519 25.74 -0.01 -5.33
C ARG A 519 25.86 -0.67 -3.95
N ILE A 520 24.92 -1.54 -3.59
CA ILE A 520 24.98 -2.30 -2.32
C ILE A 520 26.27 -3.13 -2.25
N ARG A 521 26.59 -3.90 -3.30
CA ARG A 521 27.84 -4.68 -3.36
C ARG A 521 29.08 -3.80 -3.16
N ARG A 522 29.11 -2.62 -3.80
CA ARG A 522 30.23 -1.68 -3.67
C ARG A 522 30.35 -1.15 -2.23
N LEU A 523 29.23 -0.79 -1.60
CA LEU A 523 29.23 -0.30 -0.22
C LEU A 523 29.77 -1.36 0.75
N LEU A 524 29.29 -2.60 0.64
CA LEU A 524 29.75 -3.71 1.46
C LEU A 524 31.27 -3.93 1.28
N ARG A 525 31.72 -4.18 0.04
CA ARG A 525 33.16 -4.43 -0.24
C ARG A 525 34.10 -3.35 0.30
N LEU A 526 33.72 -2.07 0.16
CA LEU A 526 34.58 -0.96 0.55
C LEU A 526 34.58 -0.67 2.06
N HIS A 527 33.51 -1.01 2.80
CA HIS A 527 33.32 -0.53 4.17
C HIS A 527 33.13 -1.63 5.22
N THR A 528 33.04 -2.90 4.81
CA THR A 528 32.91 -4.05 5.73
C THR A 528 34.14 -4.96 5.77
N GLY A 529 35.22 -4.60 5.05
CA GLY A 529 36.48 -5.35 5.07
C GLY A 529 36.43 -6.74 4.44
N SER A 530 35.49 -6.97 3.51
CA SER A 530 35.22 -8.25 2.83
C SER A 530 35.51 -8.20 1.33
#